data_AF-A0A0F9TDK1-F1
#
_entry.id   AF-A0A0F9TDK1-F1
#
_cell.length_a   1.000
_cell.length_b   1.000
_cell.length_c   1.000
_cell.angle_alpha   90.00
_cell.angle_beta   90.00
_cell.angle_gamma   90.00
#
_symmetry.space_group_name_H-M   'P 1'
#
loop_
_entity.id
_entity.type
_entity.pdbx_description
1 polymer ?
#
loop_
_entity_poly.entity_id
_entity_poly.type
_entity_poly.pdbx_seq_one_letter_code
_entity_poly.pdbx_strand_id
1 'polypeptide(L)' 'ERYFHLKHRTDKNSKHKLLLEHGSLLLMQGATQHHWLHQIPKTARPIGERINLTFRVIL' A
#
# COMPACT_ATOMS: atom_id res chain seq x y z
N GLU A 1 1.48 10.34 8.14
CA GLU A 1 0.68 9.16 7.71
C GLU A 1 0.41 9.21 6.21
N ARG A 2 0.11 8.08 5.57
CA ARG A 2 -0.22 7.99 4.14
C ARG A 2 -1.24 6.88 3.88
N TYR A 3 -2.21 7.12 3.00
CA TYR A 3 -3.07 6.05 2.53
C TYR A 3 -2.31 5.10 1.59
N PHE A 4 -2.52 3.81 1.76
CA PHE A 4 -2.09 2.74 0.88
C PHE A 4 -3.33 2.19 0.18
N HIS A 5 -3.37 2.34 -1.13
CA HIS A 5 -4.48 1.90 -1.96
C HIS A 5 -4.19 0.53 -2.53
N LEU A 6 -5.18 -0.36 -2.46
CA LEU A 6 -5.19 -1.68 -3.06
C LEU A 6 -6.33 -1.73 -4.08
N LYS A 7 -6.04 -2.20 -5.29
CA LYS A 7 -7.04 -2.44 -6.34
C LYS A 7 -6.82 -3.83 -6.92
N HIS A 8 -7.86 -4.63 -6.98
CA HIS A 8 -7.77 -5.94 -7.61
C HIS A 8 -7.51 -5.79 -9.12
N ARG A 9 -6.70 -6.69 -9.70
CA ARG A 9 -6.27 -6.60 -11.10
C ARG A 9 -7.43 -6.76 -12.08
N THR A 10 -8.35 -7.68 -11.82
CA THR A 10 -9.46 -8.01 -12.73
C THR A 10 -10.77 -7.36 -12.30
N ASP A 11 -11.19 -7.58 -11.06
CA ASP A 11 -12.35 -6.90 -10.47
C ASP A 11 -12.08 -5.40 -10.22
N LYS A 12 -12.74 -4.55 -11.02
CA LYS A 12 -12.63 -3.09 -10.93
C LYS A 12 -13.31 -2.49 -9.70
N ASN A 13 -14.25 -3.21 -9.07
CA ASN A 13 -15.01 -2.75 -7.92
C ASN A 13 -14.31 -3.07 -6.60
N SER A 14 -13.46 -4.10 -6.58
CA SER A 14 -12.61 -4.43 -5.44
C SER A 14 -11.47 -3.43 -5.24
N LYS A 15 -11.74 -2.43 -4.39
CA LYS A 15 -10.78 -1.40 -3.96
C LYS A 15 -10.77 -1.29 -2.45
N HIS A 16 -9.58 -1.26 -1.86
CA HIS A 16 -9.37 -1.07 -0.44
C HIS A 16 -8.40 0.09 -0.19
N LYS A 17 -8.57 0.77 0.93
CA LYS A 17 -7.67 1.83 1.39
C LYS A 17 -7.31 1.56 2.84
N LEU A 18 -6.02 1.60 3.14
CA LEU A 18 -5.47 1.42 4.48
C LEU A 18 -4.71 2.69 4.85
N LEU A 19 -4.93 3.23 6.05
CA LEU A 19 -4.11 4.33 6.55
C LEU A 19 -2.84 3.75 7.17
N LEU A 20 -1.67 4.10 6.63
CA LEU A 20 -0.39 3.72 7.20
C LEU A 20 0.09 4.82 8.15
N GLU A 21 -0.07 4.54 9.44
CA GLU A 21 0.37 5.37 10.56
C GLU A 21 1.89 5.31 10.74
N HIS A 22 2.44 6.21 11.55
CA HIS A 22 3.86 6.14 11.93
C HIS A 22 4.14 4.86 12.72
N GLY A 23 5.26 4.18 12.44
CA GLY A 23 5.62 2.93 13.11
C GLY A 23 4.78 1.70 12.69
N SER A 24 3.80 1.85 11.80
CA SER A 24 2.98 0.73 11.33
C SER A 24 3.77 -0.26 10.47
N LEU A 25 3.46 -1.55 10.63
CA LEU A 25 3.97 -2.64 9.80
C LEU A 25 2.83 -3.19 8.93
N LEU A 26 3.06 -3.23 7.62
CA LEU A 26 2.16 -3.88 6.67
C LEU A 26 2.83 -5.15 6.11
N LEU A 27 2.27 -6.31 6.45
CA LEU A 27 2.69 -7.59 5.87
C LEU A 27 1.90 -7.88 4.59
N MET A 28 2.60 -8.06 3.46
CA MET A 28 1.99 -8.46 2.20
C MET A 28 2.59 -9.78 1.71
N GLN A 29 1.81 -10.86 1.71
CA GLN A 29 2.23 -12.18 1.22
C GLN A 29 1.16 -12.84 0.33
N GLY A 30 1.56 -13.90 -0.39
CA GLY A 30 0.65 -14.75 -1.14
C GLY A 30 -0.24 -13.97 -2.12
N ALA A 31 -1.55 -14.21 -2.05
CA ALA A 31 -2.56 -13.68 -2.97
C ALA A 31 -2.52 -12.15 -3.15
N THR A 32 -2.13 -11.40 -2.12
CA THR A 32 -2.04 -9.93 -2.21
C THR A 32 -0.97 -9.47 -3.20
N GLN A 33 0.15 -10.19 -3.31
CA GLN A 33 1.22 -9.84 -4.26
C GLN A 33 0.84 -10.19 -5.71
N HIS A 34 0.08 -11.26 -5.91
CA HIS A 34 -0.31 -11.73 -7.24
C HIS A 34 -1.49 -10.95 -7.81
N HIS A 35 -2.56 -10.76 -7.03
CA HIS A 35 -3.85 -10.31 -7.56
C HIS A 35 -4.13 -8.82 -7.37
N TRP A 36 -3.34 -8.12 -6.55
CA TRP A 36 -3.60 -6.74 -6.19
C TRP A 36 -2.50 -5.80 -6.69
N LEU A 37 -2.93 -4.69 -7.27
CA LEU A 37 -2.10 -3.52 -7.52
C LEU A 37 -2.13 -2.65 -6.27
N HIS A 38 -0.97 -2.13 -5.88
CA HIS A 38 -0.85 -1.25 -4.73
C HIS A 38 -0.15 0.06 -5.08
N GLN A 39 -0.57 1.15 -4.42
CA GLN A 39 0.05 2.47 -4.60
C GLN A 39 -0.11 3.34 -3.36
N ILE A 40 0.81 4.29 -3.19
CA ILE A 40 0.62 5.48 -2.36
C ILE A 40 0.16 6.61 -3.30
N PRO A 41 -1.12 7.04 -3.26
CA PRO A 41 -1.60 8.11 -4.12
C PRO A 41 -0.90 9.44 -3.78
N LYS A 42 -0.67 10.26 -4.80
CA LYS A 42 -0.27 11.66 -4.59
C LYS A 42 -1.40 12.41 -3.90
N THR A 43 -1.05 13.38 -3.07
CA THR A 43 -2.01 14.25 -2.39
C THR A 43 -1.53 15.68 -2.47
N ALA A 44 -2.46 16.58 -2.78
CA ALA A 44 -2.22 18.02 -2.80
C ALA A 44 -2.27 18.65 -1.40
N ARG A 45 -2.74 17.90 -0.38
CA ARG A 45 -2.79 18.40 0.99
C ARG A 45 -1.37 18.53 1.55
N PRO A 46 -1.05 19.62 2.25
CA PRO A 46 0.27 19.80 2.86
C PRO A 46 0.43 18.78 4.00
N ILE A 47 1.24 17.76 3.77
CA ILE A 47 1.52 16.71 4.75
C ILE A 47 3.02 16.44 4.79
N GLY A 48 3.55 16.22 6.00
CA GLY A 48 4.98 15.99 6.21
C GLY A 48 5.52 14.76 5.46
N GLU A 49 6.83 14.71 5.30
CA GLU A 49 7.55 13.62 4.64
C GLU A 49 7.37 12.25 5.32
N ARG A 50 7.60 11.17 4.58
CA ARG A 50 7.50 9.80 5.10
C ARG A 50 8.50 8.89 4.40
N ILE A 51 9.31 8.19 5.18
CA ILE A 51 10.20 7.12 4.72
C ILE A 51 9.46 5.78 4.81
N ASN A 52 9.62 4.91 3.83
CA ASN A 52 9.10 3.55 3.82
C ASN A 52 10.24 2.55 3.64
N LEU A 53 10.30 1.54 4.50
CA LEU A 53 11.22 0.42 4.34
C LEU A 53 10.43 -0.80 3.88
N THR A 54 10.79 -1.35 2.72
CA THR A 54 10.15 -2.55 2.18
C THR A 54 11.17 -3.69 2.18
N PHE A 55 10.97 -4.63 3.10
CA PHE A 55 11.81 -5.82 3.18
C PHE A 55 11.29 -6.91 2.24
N ARG A 56 12.21 -7.67 1.64
CA ARG A 56 11.91 -8.80 0.74
C ARG A 56 12.86 -9.94 1.04
N VAL A 57 12.35 -11.16 0.97
CA VAL A 57 13.19 -12.36 0.90
C VAL A 57 13.53 -12.59 -0.57
N ILE A 58 14.82 -12.57 -0.89
CA ILE A 58 15.35 -12.88 -2.22
C ILE A 58 16.05 -14.24 -2.10
N LEU A 59 15.69 -15.17 -2.98
CA LEU A 59 16.35 -16.46 -3.13
C LEU A 59 17.33 -16.40 -4.30
#